data_AF-A0A538LLW7-F1
#
_entry.id   AF-A0A538LLW7-F1
#
_cell.length_a   1.000
_cell.length_b   1.000
_cell.length_c   1.000
_cell.angle_alpha   90.00
_cell.angle_beta   90.00
_cell.angle_gamma   90.00
#
_symmetry.space_group_name_H-M   'P 1'
#
loop_
_entity.id
_entity.type
_entity.pdbx_description
1 polymer ?
#
loop_
_entity_poly.entity_id
_entity_poly.type
_entity_poly.pdbx_seq_one_letter_code
_entity_poly.pdbx_strand_id
1 'polypeptide(L)'
;MVKQSHTIYKQVGVNQKPIFTVPANQPLVPVSVARGCHNNFLSSAGTAIPIPPGAYNSNSSDNDLIVSQPSTGRDWELWRATQTNGQWSACWGGGMNTLTSSGVFPYPFGESASGISYLATTTTEADVASGQINHAIAMQIETCNGYTAPADRTDCGSHPGSPSEGTWFRMPASTPMPAGLTPFARMVFRALQQYGAVVLDRAGAVMIQGENSADWAFEGHTGTDPITAASAGKPEYQVLNGIPWSHLQVILPPAASG
;
A
#
# COMPACT_ATOMS: atom_id res chain seq x y z
N MET A 1 2.38 -13.56 13.22
CA MET A 1 2.05 -13.72 11.78
C MET A 1 1.51 -15.11 11.44
N VAL A 2 2.23 -16.20 11.74
CA VAL A 2 1.81 -17.59 11.38
C VAL A 2 0.39 -17.93 11.82
N LYS A 3 0.00 -17.52 13.03
CA LYS A 3 -1.35 -17.77 13.57
C LYS A 3 -2.46 -17.05 12.81
N GLN A 4 -2.16 -15.92 12.15
CA GLN A 4 -3.12 -15.11 11.41
C GLN A 4 -3.23 -15.56 9.95
N SER A 5 -2.19 -16.15 9.35
CA SER A 5 -2.31 -16.71 8.00
C SER A 5 -3.19 -17.98 7.91
N HIS A 6 -3.89 -18.37 8.98
CA HIS A 6 -4.73 -19.58 9.05
C HIS A 6 -6.23 -19.31 8.82
N THR A 7 -6.63 -18.10 8.47
CA THR A 7 -8.03 -17.67 8.38
C THR A 7 -8.40 -17.11 6.99
N ILE A 8 -9.72 -17.11 6.72
CA ILE A 8 -10.47 -16.88 5.46
C ILE A 8 -9.93 -17.55 4.20
N TYR A 9 -8.70 -17.26 3.76
CA TYR A 9 -8.04 -17.90 2.61
C TYR A 9 -6.95 -18.90 2.99
N LYS A 10 -6.54 -18.94 4.28
CA LYS A 10 -5.39 -19.74 4.77
C LYS A 10 -4.06 -19.42 4.06
N GLN A 11 -4.01 -18.30 3.35
CA GLN A 11 -2.95 -17.88 2.42
C GLN A 11 -2.85 -16.36 2.49
N VAL A 12 -1.64 -15.83 2.27
CA VAL A 12 -1.43 -14.37 2.13
C VAL A 12 -1.81 -13.96 0.72
N GLY A 13 -2.72 -13.00 0.60
CA GLY A 13 -3.17 -12.49 -0.70
C GLY A 13 -2.50 -11.17 -1.10
N VAL A 14 -2.88 -10.68 -2.28
CA VAL A 14 -2.52 -9.35 -2.79
C VAL A 14 -3.79 -8.52 -2.88
N ASN A 15 -3.81 -7.39 -2.19
CA ASN A 15 -4.86 -6.38 -2.32
C ASN A 15 -4.41 -5.33 -3.33
N GLN A 16 -5.38 -4.70 -4.01
CA GLN A 16 -5.09 -3.75 -5.08
C GLN A 16 -5.37 -2.31 -4.63
N LYS A 17 -4.45 -1.40 -4.97
CA LYS A 17 -4.57 0.05 -4.73
C LYS A 17 -4.44 0.78 -6.07
N PRO A 18 -5.41 1.62 -6.47
CA PRO A 18 -5.25 2.46 -7.65
C PRO A 18 -4.22 3.57 -7.38
N ILE A 19 -3.24 3.71 -8.26
CA ILE A 19 -2.19 4.73 -8.18
C ILE A 19 -2.18 5.52 -9.49
N PHE A 20 -2.32 6.82 -9.40
CA PHE A 20 -2.31 7.71 -10.56
C PHE A 20 -1.05 8.55 -10.60
N THR A 21 -0.12 8.21 -11.49
CA THR A 21 1.07 9.04 -11.74
C THR A 21 0.75 10.14 -12.75
N VAL A 22 0.91 11.40 -12.34
CA VAL A 22 0.49 12.57 -13.13
C VAL A 22 1.63 13.53 -13.48
N PRO A 23 1.57 14.21 -14.63
CA PRO A 23 2.58 15.20 -15.01
C PRO A 23 2.47 16.49 -14.19
N ALA A 24 3.52 17.33 -14.28
CA ALA A 24 3.59 18.61 -13.55
C ALA A 24 2.41 19.56 -13.87
N ASN A 25 1.89 19.50 -15.09
CA ASN A 25 0.82 20.37 -15.58
C ASN A 25 -0.59 19.76 -15.42
N GLN A 26 -0.73 18.64 -14.71
CA GLN A 26 -2.04 18.05 -14.42
C GLN A 26 -2.94 19.07 -13.71
N PRO A 27 -4.12 19.41 -14.27
CA PRO A 27 -5.04 20.33 -13.63
C PRO A 27 -5.42 19.91 -12.22
N LEU A 28 -5.42 20.88 -11.31
CA LEU A 28 -5.91 20.69 -9.95
C LEU A 28 -7.44 20.60 -9.94
N VAL A 29 -7.96 19.61 -9.23
CA VAL A 29 -9.39 19.40 -9.02
C VAL A 29 -9.71 19.71 -7.55
N PRO A 30 -10.76 20.50 -7.26
CA PRO A 30 -11.18 20.76 -5.88
C PRO A 30 -11.49 19.46 -5.12
N VAL A 31 -11.03 19.39 -3.88
CA VAL A 31 -11.29 18.28 -2.96
C VAL A 31 -11.84 18.83 -1.64
N SER A 32 -12.83 18.14 -1.09
CA SER A 32 -13.52 18.53 0.15
C SER A 32 -13.58 17.41 1.17
N VAL A 33 -13.87 17.76 2.43
CA VAL A 33 -14.19 16.76 3.46
C VAL A 33 -15.60 16.23 3.21
N ALA A 34 -15.73 14.91 3.09
CA ALA A 34 -17.01 14.26 2.85
C ALA A 34 -18.00 14.48 4.00
N ARG A 35 -19.29 14.54 3.68
CA ARG A 35 -20.35 14.76 4.67
C ARG A 35 -20.33 13.65 5.73
N GLY A 36 -20.34 14.05 7.01
CA GLY A 36 -20.31 13.13 8.15
C GLY A 36 -18.91 12.73 8.60
N CYS A 37 -17.87 13.21 7.91
CA CYS A 37 -16.49 13.08 8.32
C CYS A 37 -16.03 14.39 8.98
N HIS A 38 -15.36 14.28 10.13
CA HIS A 38 -15.14 15.41 11.04
C HIS A 38 -13.72 15.97 11.01
N ASN A 39 -12.82 15.27 10.32
CA ASN A 39 -11.41 15.55 10.41
C ASN A 39 -10.89 16.18 9.13
N ASN A 40 -10.26 17.34 9.29
CA ASN A 40 -9.88 18.17 8.17
C ASN A 40 -8.48 17.82 7.65
N PHE A 41 -8.41 16.83 6.76
CA PHE A 41 -7.17 16.44 6.08
C PHE A 41 -6.65 17.50 5.09
N LEU A 42 -7.47 18.50 4.73
CA LEU A 42 -7.14 19.51 3.72
C LEU A 42 -5.98 20.43 4.15
N SER A 43 -5.68 20.52 5.44
CA SER A 43 -4.49 21.25 5.92
C SER A 43 -3.18 20.58 5.51
N SER A 44 -3.21 19.27 5.24
CA SER A 44 -2.06 18.49 4.74
C SER A 44 -2.13 18.25 3.23
N ALA A 45 -3.29 17.81 2.74
CA ALA A 45 -3.48 17.51 1.32
C ALA A 45 -3.60 18.77 0.44
N GLY A 46 -4.05 19.89 1.00
CA GLY A 46 -4.52 21.04 0.24
C GLY A 46 -6.00 20.91 -0.14
N THR A 47 -6.57 21.98 -0.66
CA THR A 47 -7.99 22.05 -1.09
C THR A 47 -8.20 21.67 -2.55
N ALA A 48 -7.12 21.38 -3.28
CA ALA A 48 -7.16 20.88 -4.65
C ALA A 48 -5.96 19.97 -4.93
N ILE A 49 -6.20 18.88 -5.67
CA ILE A 49 -5.24 17.79 -5.92
C ILE A 49 -5.17 17.56 -7.44
N PRO A 50 -4.01 17.23 -8.03
CA PRO A 50 -3.88 16.98 -9.47
C PRO A 50 -4.48 15.61 -9.87
N ILE A 51 -5.79 15.46 -9.71
CA ILE A 51 -6.50 14.21 -10.04
C ILE A 51 -6.75 14.15 -11.55
N PRO A 52 -6.30 13.11 -12.27
CA PRO A 52 -6.53 13.01 -13.71
C PRO A 52 -8.01 12.73 -14.04
N PRO A 53 -8.51 13.21 -15.19
CA PRO A 53 -9.85 12.86 -15.65
C PRO A 53 -10.02 11.35 -15.75
N GLY A 54 -11.15 10.82 -15.26
CA GLY A 54 -11.42 9.39 -15.27
C GLY A 54 -10.74 8.60 -14.14
N ALA A 55 -9.99 9.25 -13.25
CA ALA A 55 -9.48 8.61 -12.04
C ALA A 55 -10.62 7.92 -11.28
N TYR A 56 -10.29 6.77 -10.70
CA TYR A 56 -11.24 5.91 -10.01
C TYR A 56 -10.68 5.51 -8.64
N ASN A 57 -11.53 5.04 -7.74
CA ASN A 57 -11.13 4.58 -6.42
C ASN A 57 -11.08 3.04 -6.38
N SER A 58 -10.59 2.46 -5.28
CA SER A 58 -10.44 1.00 -5.16
C SER A 58 -11.76 0.22 -5.18
N ASN A 59 -12.92 0.90 -5.16
CA ASN A 59 -14.26 0.30 -5.06
C ASN A 59 -14.39 -0.74 -3.92
N SER A 60 -13.63 -0.51 -2.85
CA SER A 60 -13.65 -1.27 -1.60
C SER A 60 -14.43 -0.50 -0.52
N SER A 61 -14.52 -1.04 0.70
CA SER A 61 -15.00 -0.26 1.84
C SER A 61 -14.15 0.99 2.11
N ASP A 62 -12.87 0.94 1.75
CA ASP A 62 -11.91 2.01 2.00
C ASP A 62 -11.92 3.04 0.86
N ASN A 63 -12.28 2.66 -0.37
CA ASN A 63 -12.42 3.59 -1.50
C ASN A 63 -11.20 4.51 -1.64
N ASP A 64 -10.03 3.90 -1.70
CA ASP A 64 -8.75 4.57 -1.69
C ASP A 64 -8.47 5.27 -3.00
N LEU A 65 -7.77 6.40 -2.93
CA LEU A 65 -7.26 7.14 -4.09
C LEU A 65 -5.82 7.60 -3.79
N ILE A 66 -4.87 7.14 -4.59
CA ILE A 66 -3.47 7.57 -4.52
C ILE A 66 -3.12 8.36 -5.79
N VAL A 67 -2.59 9.57 -5.63
CA VAL A 67 -2.09 10.39 -6.73
C VAL A 67 -0.63 10.72 -6.46
N SER A 68 0.23 10.43 -7.42
CA SER A 68 1.67 10.71 -7.37
C SER A 68 2.03 11.73 -8.44
N GLN A 69 2.73 12.80 -8.06
CA GLN A 69 3.30 13.76 -8.99
C GLN A 69 4.83 13.82 -8.78
N PRO A 70 5.59 12.89 -9.37
CA PRO A 70 7.04 12.79 -9.17
C PRO A 70 7.79 14.08 -9.52
N SER A 71 7.31 14.81 -10.54
CA SER A 71 7.92 16.06 -11.01
C SER A 71 8.00 17.18 -9.95
N THR A 72 7.12 17.14 -8.95
CA THR A 72 7.12 18.10 -7.82
C THR A 72 7.49 17.43 -6.51
N GLY A 73 7.74 16.12 -6.51
CA GLY A 73 8.03 15.37 -5.29
C GLY A 73 6.84 15.32 -4.34
N ARG A 74 5.62 15.23 -4.88
CA ARG A 74 4.39 15.26 -4.09
C ARG A 74 3.54 14.03 -4.36
N ASP A 75 2.90 13.55 -3.32
CA ASP A 75 1.85 12.55 -3.40
C ASP A 75 0.69 12.90 -2.47
N TRP A 76 -0.45 12.29 -2.76
CA TRP A 76 -1.68 12.40 -2.00
C TRP A 76 -2.29 11.02 -1.87
N GLU A 77 -2.64 10.66 -0.64
CA GLU A 77 -3.33 9.40 -0.35
C GLU A 77 -4.60 9.72 0.44
N LEU A 78 -5.75 9.32 -0.10
CA LEU A 78 -7.07 9.64 0.46
C LEU A 78 -7.86 8.38 0.81
N TRP A 79 -8.47 8.39 1.99
CA TRP A 79 -9.37 7.36 2.46
C TRP A 79 -10.83 7.77 2.27
N ARG A 80 -11.64 6.83 1.78
CA ARG A 80 -13.03 7.00 1.36
C ARG A 80 -13.22 8.14 0.38
N ALA A 81 -12.32 8.20 -0.59
CA ALA A 81 -12.41 9.13 -1.70
C ALA A 81 -13.58 8.73 -2.61
N THR A 82 -14.45 9.69 -2.88
CA THR A 82 -15.62 9.50 -3.73
C THR A 82 -15.76 10.68 -4.66
N GLN A 83 -16.20 10.39 -5.88
CA GLN A 83 -16.54 11.40 -6.86
C GLN A 83 -18.06 11.42 -7.07
N THR A 84 -18.67 12.60 -6.93
CA THR A 84 -20.08 12.82 -7.26
C THR A 84 -20.20 14.04 -8.15
N ASN A 85 -20.76 13.89 -9.35
CA ASN A 85 -20.92 14.97 -10.33
C ASN A 85 -19.60 15.74 -10.60
N GLY A 86 -18.48 15.02 -10.71
CA GLY A 86 -17.16 15.60 -10.95
C GLY A 86 -16.51 16.29 -9.75
N GLN A 87 -17.14 16.30 -8.57
CA GLN A 87 -16.57 16.83 -7.34
C GLN A 87 -16.03 15.70 -6.47
N TRP A 88 -14.78 15.84 -6.03
CA TRP A 88 -14.13 14.88 -5.14
C TRP A 88 -14.33 15.25 -3.68
N SER A 89 -14.59 14.23 -2.86
CA SER A 89 -14.57 14.35 -1.41
C SER A 89 -14.00 13.09 -0.77
N ALA A 90 -13.34 13.23 0.37
CA ALA A 90 -12.78 12.11 1.13
C ALA A 90 -13.06 12.28 2.63
N CYS A 91 -12.97 11.20 3.40
CA CYS A 91 -13.15 11.25 4.85
C CYS A 91 -11.86 11.52 5.61
N TRP A 92 -10.74 11.09 5.04
CA TRP A 92 -9.41 11.30 5.60
C TRP A 92 -8.35 11.25 4.49
N GLY A 93 -7.11 11.60 4.82
CA GLY A 93 -5.97 11.47 3.92
C GLY A 93 -4.81 12.36 4.31
N GLY A 94 -3.91 12.60 3.35
CA GLY A 94 -2.81 13.53 3.50
C GLY A 94 -2.16 13.87 2.17
N GLY A 95 -1.37 14.94 2.18
CA GLY A 95 -0.39 15.21 1.13
C GLY A 95 1.01 15.12 1.71
N MET A 96 1.94 14.48 1.02
CA MET A 96 3.31 14.31 1.47
C MET A 96 4.29 14.90 0.44
N ASN A 97 5.44 15.36 0.95
CA ASN A 97 6.60 15.69 0.14
C ASN A 97 7.52 14.46 0.13
N THR A 98 7.52 13.73 -0.97
CA THR A 98 8.26 12.48 -1.14
C THR A 98 9.77 12.69 -1.19
N LEU A 99 10.26 13.91 -1.45
CA LEU A 99 11.70 14.22 -1.50
C LEU A 99 12.33 14.36 -0.11
N THR A 100 11.51 14.63 0.91
CA THR A 100 11.98 14.88 2.28
C THR A 100 11.40 13.91 3.30
N SER A 101 10.46 13.06 2.88
CA SER A 101 9.78 12.12 3.76
C SER A 101 10.52 10.80 3.87
N SER A 102 10.41 10.16 5.03
CA SER A 102 10.81 8.78 5.26
C SER A 102 9.70 7.77 4.90
N GLY A 103 8.67 8.19 4.16
CA GLY A 103 7.50 7.37 3.84
C GLY A 103 6.42 7.34 4.93
N VAL A 104 6.44 8.30 5.85
CA VAL A 104 5.41 8.47 6.90
C VAL A 104 4.80 9.86 6.75
N PHE A 105 3.47 9.94 6.72
CA PHE A 105 2.79 11.23 6.70
C PHE A 105 3.01 11.97 8.02
N PRO A 106 3.11 13.31 8.00
CA PRO A 106 3.07 14.07 9.24
C PRO A 106 1.80 13.73 10.02
N TYR A 107 1.92 13.38 11.30
CA TYR A 107 0.77 13.14 12.17
C TYR A 107 -0.26 14.29 12.07
N PRO A 108 -1.57 14.01 11.99
CA PRO A 108 -2.23 12.70 12.00
C PRO A 108 -2.57 12.15 10.59
N PHE A 109 -1.91 12.62 9.53
CA PHE A 109 -2.39 12.46 8.16
C PHE A 109 -1.99 11.13 7.50
N GLY A 110 -2.35 10.98 6.22
CA GLY A 110 -2.12 9.78 5.41
C GLY A 110 -3.35 8.89 5.31
N GLU A 111 -3.39 8.01 4.33
CA GLU A 111 -4.54 7.12 4.10
C GLU A 111 -4.54 5.96 5.11
N SER A 112 -3.40 5.28 5.29
CA SER A 112 -3.33 4.05 6.08
C SER A 112 -3.69 4.27 7.55
N ALA A 113 -4.12 3.22 8.26
CA ALA A 113 -4.32 3.30 9.71
C ALA A 113 -3.06 3.72 10.47
N SER A 114 -1.87 3.34 9.97
CA SER A 114 -0.58 3.57 10.62
C SER A 114 0.06 4.94 10.38
N GLY A 115 -0.41 5.69 9.39
CA GLY A 115 0.23 6.92 8.90
C GLY A 115 1.41 6.69 7.93
N ILE A 116 1.79 5.44 7.68
CA ILE A 116 2.82 5.06 6.69
C ILE A 116 2.20 5.11 5.28
N SER A 117 2.95 5.60 4.31
CA SER A 117 2.51 5.75 2.91
C SER A 117 2.31 4.39 2.23
N TYR A 118 1.13 4.21 1.63
CA TYR A 118 0.87 3.09 0.73
C TYR A 118 1.67 3.24 -0.57
N LEU A 119 1.84 4.45 -1.13
CA LEU A 119 2.65 4.68 -2.32
C LEU A 119 4.10 4.20 -2.11
N ALA A 120 4.69 4.46 -0.93
CA ALA A 120 6.05 4.07 -0.62
C ALA A 120 6.27 2.56 -0.46
N THR A 121 5.19 1.77 -0.36
CA THR A 121 5.25 0.35 0.03
C THR A 121 4.42 -0.59 -0.85
N THR A 122 3.63 -0.06 -1.78
CA THR A 122 2.84 -0.83 -2.75
C THR A 122 3.73 -1.30 -3.89
N THR A 123 3.62 -2.58 -4.25
CA THR A 123 4.33 -3.11 -5.42
C THR A 123 3.71 -2.57 -6.69
N THR A 124 4.48 -1.86 -7.51
CA THR A 124 3.98 -1.22 -8.74
C THR A 124 4.11 -2.12 -9.97
N GLU A 125 3.37 -1.77 -11.01
CA GLU A 125 3.50 -2.37 -12.35
C GLU A 125 4.93 -2.17 -12.88
N ALA A 126 5.56 -1.02 -12.58
CA ALA A 126 6.94 -0.72 -12.94
C ALA A 126 7.97 -1.62 -12.23
N ASP A 127 7.77 -1.92 -10.93
CA ASP A 127 8.61 -2.88 -10.19
C ASP A 127 8.59 -4.24 -10.89
N VAL A 128 7.38 -4.72 -11.19
CA VAL A 128 7.18 -6.03 -11.81
C VAL A 128 7.71 -6.09 -13.24
N ALA A 129 7.50 -5.03 -14.03
CA ALA A 129 8.06 -4.92 -15.37
C ALA A 129 9.60 -4.91 -15.37
N SER A 130 10.21 -4.32 -14.34
CA SER A 130 11.67 -4.34 -14.16
C SER A 130 12.20 -5.68 -13.62
N GLY A 131 11.31 -6.54 -13.12
CA GLY A 131 11.64 -7.83 -12.52
C GLY A 131 12.15 -7.76 -11.08
N GLN A 132 12.02 -6.61 -10.41
CA GLN A 132 12.59 -6.34 -9.09
C GLN A 132 11.71 -5.38 -8.29
N ILE A 133 11.47 -5.70 -7.02
CA ILE A 133 10.80 -4.81 -6.07
C ILE A 133 11.90 -4.25 -5.16
N ASN A 134 12.17 -2.95 -5.26
CA ASN A 134 13.33 -2.31 -4.64
C ASN A 134 12.99 -1.49 -3.38
N HIS A 135 11.86 -1.78 -2.75
CA HIS A 135 11.36 -1.08 -1.58
C HIS A 135 10.73 -2.06 -0.59
N ALA A 136 10.37 -1.56 0.59
CA ALA A 136 9.67 -2.34 1.61
C ALA A 136 8.24 -2.67 1.17
N ILE A 137 7.72 -3.81 1.62
CA ILE A 137 6.39 -4.29 1.23
C ILE A 137 5.35 -3.89 2.27
N ALA A 138 4.24 -3.31 1.83
CA ALA A 138 3.08 -3.07 2.68
C ALA A 138 2.47 -4.41 3.13
N MET A 139 2.16 -4.54 4.42
CA MET A 139 1.45 -5.70 4.96
C MET A 139 0.23 -5.25 5.75
N GLN A 140 -0.90 -5.91 5.47
CA GLN A 140 -2.10 -5.86 6.30
C GLN A 140 -2.20 -7.16 7.10
N ILE A 141 -2.70 -7.07 8.32
CA ILE A 141 -2.85 -8.21 9.24
C ILE A 141 -4.28 -8.30 9.78
N GLU A 142 -4.71 -9.44 10.32
CA GLU A 142 -6.12 -9.60 10.75
C GLU A 142 -6.39 -8.96 12.09
N THR A 143 -5.51 -9.22 13.04
CA THR A 143 -5.58 -8.67 14.38
C THR A 143 -4.29 -7.96 14.69
N CYS A 144 -4.42 -6.79 15.30
CA CYS A 144 -3.29 -5.98 15.71
C CYS A 144 -3.54 -5.38 17.09
N ASN A 145 -2.47 -4.91 17.73
CA ASN A 145 -2.51 -4.40 19.10
C ASN A 145 -1.62 -3.16 19.26
N GLY A 146 -2.21 -1.98 19.11
CA GLY A 146 -1.51 -0.70 19.15
C GLY A 146 -0.62 -0.44 17.93
N TYR A 147 0.23 0.59 18.03
CA TYR A 147 1.24 0.93 17.03
C TYR A 147 2.64 0.98 17.64
N THR A 148 3.65 0.88 16.78
CA THR A 148 5.06 1.13 17.08
C THR A 148 5.70 1.91 15.94
N ALA A 149 6.74 2.70 16.24
CA ALA A 149 7.43 3.46 15.21
C ALA A 149 7.89 2.54 14.05
N PRO A 150 7.77 2.98 12.78
CA PRO A 150 7.52 4.36 12.36
C PRO A 150 6.04 4.75 12.27
N ALA A 151 5.10 3.84 12.58
CA ALA A 151 3.68 4.22 12.69
C ALA A 151 3.50 5.22 13.84
N ASP A 152 2.62 6.19 13.64
CA ASP A 152 2.35 7.26 14.62
C ASP A 152 0.91 7.23 15.16
N ARG A 153 0.08 6.36 14.59
CA ARG A 153 -1.31 6.14 14.95
C ARG A 153 -1.76 4.73 14.55
N THR A 154 -3.01 4.39 14.87
CA THR A 154 -3.56 3.05 14.63
C THR A 154 -5.07 3.04 14.68
N ASP A 155 -5.69 2.03 14.06
CA ASP A 155 -7.09 1.67 14.26
C ASP A 155 -7.25 0.34 15.04
N CYS A 156 -6.15 -0.24 15.53
CA CYS A 156 -6.13 -1.53 16.19
C CYS A 156 -7.08 -1.64 17.39
N GLY A 157 -7.74 -2.80 17.49
CA GLY A 157 -8.37 -3.23 18.73
C GLY A 157 -7.38 -3.72 19.79
N SER A 158 -7.90 -4.25 20.90
CA SER A 158 -7.11 -4.87 21.96
C SER A 158 -6.95 -6.38 21.69
N HIS A 159 -5.81 -6.77 21.10
CA HIS A 159 -5.49 -8.16 20.79
C HIS A 159 -4.10 -8.55 21.30
N PRO A 160 -3.91 -8.71 22.62
CA PRO A 160 -2.61 -9.02 23.20
C PRO A 160 -1.88 -10.17 22.50
N GLY A 161 -0.61 -9.95 22.17
CA GLY A 161 0.23 -10.91 21.44
C GLY A 161 0.12 -10.83 19.91
N SER A 162 -0.76 -9.98 19.36
CA SER A 162 -0.73 -9.61 17.95
C SER A 162 0.34 -8.55 17.68
N PRO A 163 0.92 -8.49 16.47
CA PRO A 163 1.77 -7.38 16.06
C PRO A 163 1.05 -6.03 16.16
N SER A 164 1.81 -4.97 16.39
CA SER A 164 1.31 -3.60 16.27
C SER A 164 1.38 -3.13 14.81
N GLU A 165 0.57 -2.16 14.42
CA GLU A 165 0.87 -1.37 13.22
C GLU A 165 2.27 -0.73 13.34
N GLY A 166 2.99 -0.61 12.23
CA GLY A 166 4.40 -0.24 12.17
C GLY A 166 5.39 -1.36 12.51
N THR A 167 4.93 -2.56 12.88
CA THR A 167 5.83 -3.72 13.06
C THR A 167 6.51 -4.07 11.75
N TRP A 168 7.84 -4.20 11.78
CA TRP A 168 8.63 -4.66 10.64
C TRP A 168 8.93 -6.15 10.72
N PHE A 169 8.82 -6.79 9.56
CA PHE A 169 9.15 -8.20 9.34
C PHE A 169 10.20 -8.33 8.25
N ARG A 170 11.07 -9.33 8.36
CA ARG A 170 12.03 -9.67 7.32
C ARG A 170 12.19 -11.17 7.18
N MET A 171 12.34 -11.62 5.94
CA MET A 171 12.71 -12.99 5.63
C MET A 171 14.20 -13.15 5.89
N PRO A 172 14.65 -14.10 6.73
CA PRO A 172 16.07 -14.35 6.92
C PRO A 172 16.76 -14.61 5.58
N ALA A 173 17.95 -14.02 5.39
CA ALA A 173 18.76 -14.23 4.18
C ALA A 173 19.14 -15.71 4.00
N SER A 174 19.20 -16.48 5.09
CA SER A 174 19.45 -17.91 5.09
C SER A 174 18.25 -18.77 4.68
N THR A 175 17.04 -18.23 4.62
CA THR A 175 15.88 -18.97 4.13
C THR A 175 16.03 -19.17 2.61
N PRO A 176 16.10 -20.41 2.11
CA PRO A 176 16.19 -20.64 0.67
C PRO A 176 14.87 -20.30 -0.02
N MET A 177 14.94 -19.74 -1.23
CA MET A 177 13.75 -19.50 -2.04
C MET A 177 13.10 -20.84 -2.42
N PRO A 178 11.81 -21.06 -2.11
CA PRO A 178 11.09 -22.24 -2.54
C PRO A 178 11.07 -22.40 -4.06
N ALA A 179 11.12 -23.65 -4.54
CA ALA A 179 10.87 -23.96 -5.93
C ALA A 179 9.37 -23.76 -6.26
N GLY A 180 9.06 -23.43 -7.52
CA GLY A 180 7.67 -23.36 -8.00
C GLY A 180 6.91 -22.08 -7.66
N LEU A 181 7.56 -21.07 -7.08
CA LEU A 181 6.96 -19.74 -6.92
C LEU A 181 6.60 -19.12 -8.29
N THR A 182 5.48 -18.41 -8.34
CA THR A 182 5.13 -17.54 -9.47
C THR A 182 6.22 -16.48 -9.69
N PRO A 183 6.38 -15.91 -10.90
CA PRO A 183 7.28 -14.78 -11.12
C PRO A 183 7.08 -13.67 -10.08
N PHE A 184 5.84 -13.28 -9.80
CA PHE A 184 5.50 -12.29 -8.78
C PHE A 184 5.98 -12.69 -7.38
N ALA A 185 5.69 -13.91 -6.93
CA ALA A 185 6.12 -14.40 -5.62
C ALA A 185 7.65 -14.47 -5.47
N ARG A 186 8.41 -14.68 -6.55
CA ARG A 186 9.88 -14.63 -6.51
C ARG A 186 10.39 -13.22 -6.24
N MET A 187 9.77 -12.20 -6.85
CA MET A 187 10.11 -10.80 -6.60
C MET A 187 9.78 -10.40 -5.17
N VAL A 188 8.57 -10.75 -4.70
CA VAL A 188 8.14 -10.54 -3.32
C VAL A 188 9.09 -11.22 -2.33
N PHE A 189 9.48 -12.49 -2.56
CA PHE A 189 10.41 -13.19 -1.67
C PHE A 189 11.77 -12.47 -1.56
N ARG A 190 12.33 -11.99 -2.68
CA ARG A 190 13.60 -11.24 -2.67
C ARG A 190 13.44 -9.93 -1.91
N ALA A 191 12.37 -9.19 -2.13
CA ALA A 191 12.10 -7.95 -1.43
C ALA A 191 11.88 -8.17 0.09
N LEU A 192 11.20 -9.25 0.48
CA LEU A 192 11.09 -9.65 1.89
C LEU A 192 12.44 -9.95 2.53
N GLN A 193 13.42 -10.45 1.79
CA GLN A 193 14.77 -10.69 2.31
C GLN A 193 15.58 -9.39 2.42
N GLN A 194 15.49 -8.53 1.41
CA GLN A 194 16.35 -7.35 1.29
C GLN A 194 15.79 -6.14 2.02
N TYR A 195 14.51 -5.82 1.80
CA TYR A 195 13.86 -4.62 2.32
C TYR A 195 12.95 -4.94 3.51
N GLY A 196 12.30 -6.09 3.49
CA GLY A 196 11.32 -6.50 4.51
C GLY A 196 9.90 -6.01 4.20
N ALA A 197 9.00 -6.22 5.14
CA ALA A 197 7.62 -5.76 5.09
C ALA A 197 7.25 -5.02 6.38
N VAL A 198 6.31 -4.09 6.29
CA VAL A 198 5.84 -3.29 7.43
C VAL A 198 4.32 -3.36 7.53
N VAL A 199 3.80 -3.45 8.75
CA VAL A 199 2.36 -3.48 9.00
C VAL A 199 1.79 -2.08 8.87
N LEU A 200 0.90 -1.84 7.91
CA LEU A 200 0.27 -0.53 7.71
C LEU A 200 -1.14 -0.44 8.28
N ASP A 201 -1.81 -1.59 8.38
CA ASP A 201 -3.25 -1.64 8.60
C ASP A 201 -3.70 -3.03 9.06
N ARG A 202 -4.96 -3.11 9.44
CA ARG A 202 -5.65 -4.39 9.59
C ARG A 202 -6.69 -4.62 8.49
N ALA A 203 -6.92 -5.88 8.16
CA ALA A 203 -7.88 -6.28 7.14
C ALA A 203 -8.57 -7.60 7.52
N GLY A 204 -9.49 -8.08 6.68
CA GLY A 204 -10.14 -9.39 6.87
C GLY A 204 -9.21 -10.59 6.65
N ALA A 205 -8.00 -10.38 6.14
CA ALA A 205 -6.98 -11.40 5.90
C ALA A 205 -5.58 -10.76 5.95
N VAL A 206 -4.54 -11.60 6.01
CA VAL A 206 -3.16 -11.13 5.80
C VAL A 206 -2.95 -10.87 4.30
N MET A 207 -2.60 -9.64 3.94
CA MET A 207 -2.46 -9.21 2.55
C MET A 207 -1.21 -8.35 2.36
N ILE A 208 -0.61 -8.38 1.18
CA ILE A 208 0.31 -7.32 0.71
C ILE A 208 -0.39 -6.42 -0.30
N GLN A 209 0.21 -5.30 -0.66
CA GLN A 209 -0.39 -4.37 -1.65
C GLN A 209 0.33 -4.44 -3.00
N GLY A 210 -0.46 -4.51 -4.06
CA GLY A 210 -0.04 -4.29 -5.43
C GLY A 210 -0.87 -3.16 -6.06
N GLU A 211 -0.30 -2.53 -7.08
CA GLU A 211 -1.02 -1.58 -7.92
C GLU A 211 -2.21 -2.24 -8.62
N ASN A 212 -3.25 -1.46 -8.92
CA ASN A 212 -4.45 -1.99 -9.53
C ASN A 212 -4.19 -2.25 -11.01
N SER A 213 -4.45 -3.48 -11.49
CA SER A 213 -4.23 -3.84 -12.89
C SER A 213 -5.00 -2.99 -13.92
N ALA A 214 -6.02 -2.24 -13.50
CA ALA A 214 -6.72 -1.29 -14.36
C ALA A 214 -5.92 0.02 -14.59
N ASP A 215 -4.90 0.29 -13.77
CA ASP A 215 -3.99 1.44 -13.90
C ASP A 215 -3.21 1.34 -15.23
N TRP A 216 -2.70 0.16 -15.59
CA TRP A 216 -2.04 -0.07 -16.88
C TRP A 216 -2.83 0.46 -18.09
N ALA A 217 -4.11 0.09 -18.17
CA ALA A 217 -4.99 0.55 -19.26
C ALA A 217 -5.33 2.04 -19.14
N PHE A 218 -5.49 2.54 -17.91
CA PHE A 218 -5.73 3.95 -17.63
C PHE A 218 -4.56 4.84 -18.09
N GLU A 219 -3.32 4.37 -17.92
CA GLU A 219 -2.09 5.01 -18.37
C GLU A 219 -1.89 4.93 -19.90
N GLY A 220 -2.80 4.26 -20.61
CA GLY A 220 -2.79 4.13 -22.06
C GLY A 220 -1.90 3.01 -22.58
N HIS A 221 -1.43 2.13 -21.70
CA HIS A 221 -0.71 0.95 -22.13
C HIS A 221 -1.66 -0.09 -22.75
N THR A 222 -1.08 -0.93 -23.63
CA THR A 222 -1.80 -2.03 -24.29
C THR A 222 -1.28 -3.37 -23.79
N GLY A 223 -2.08 -4.43 -23.91
CA GLY A 223 -1.70 -5.78 -23.51
C GLY A 223 -2.05 -6.09 -22.06
N THR A 224 -1.43 -7.14 -21.51
CA THR A 224 -1.65 -7.57 -20.13
C THR A 224 -0.75 -6.77 -19.19
N ASP A 225 -1.32 -6.29 -18.08
CA ASP A 225 -0.58 -5.62 -17.01
C ASP A 225 0.57 -6.52 -16.47
N PRO A 226 1.73 -5.94 -16.12
CA PRO A 226 2.88 -6.68 -15.58
C PRO A 226 2.55 -7.56 -14.37
N ILE A 227 1.76 -7.09 -13.40
CA ILE A 227 1.41 -7.85 -12.19
C ILE A 227 0.59 -9.10 -12.56
N THR A 228 -0.41 -8.93 -13.43
CA THR A 228 -1.27 -10.00 -13.95
C THR A 228 -0.46 -11.00 -14.74
N ALA A 229 0.47 -10.55 -15.60
CA ALA A 229 1.36 -11.45 -16.33
C ALA A 229 2.26 -12.25 -15.36
N ALA A 230 2.79 -11.58 -14.32
CA ALA A 230 3.66 -12.20 -13.32
C ALA A 230 2.92 -13.13 -12.34
N SER A 231 1.58 -13.09 -12.30
CA SER A 231 0.77 -13.99 -11.47
C SER A 231 0.76 -15.44 -11.99
N ALA A 232 1.14 -15.64 -13.25
CA ALA A 232 1.10 -16.92 -13.94
C ALA A 232 -0.29 -17.59 -13.89
N GLY A 233 -1.34 -16.77 -14.05
CA GLY A 233 -2.74 -17.23 -14.06
C GLY A 233 -3.28 -17.63 -12.69
N LYS A 234 -2.56 -17.30 -11.61
CA LYS A 234 -3.06 -17.48 -10.24
C LYS A 234 -3.90 -16.27 -9.83
N PRO A 235 -5.04 -16.48 -9.15
CA PRO A 235 -5.75 -15.38 -8.54
C PRO A 235 -4.93 -14.77 -7.40
N GLU A 236 -5.29 -13.55 -7.01
CA GLU A 236 -4.62 -12.71 -6.03
C GLU A 236 -4.45 -13.36 -4.65
N TYR A 237 -5.37 -14.26 -4.26
CA TYR A 237 -5.28 -15.03 -3.01
C TYR A 237 -4.37 -16.26 -3.10
N GLN A 238 -3.87 -16.64 -4.29
CA GLN A 238 -2.97 -17.79 -4.50
C GLN A 238 -1.60 -17.42 -5.06
N VAL A 239 -1.42 -16.20 -5.57
CA VAL A 239 -0.21 -15.80 -6.31
C VAL A 239 1.06 -15.91 -5.46
N LEU A 240 0.94 -15.78 -4.14
CA LEU A 240 2.03 -15.84 -3.17
C LEU A 240 2.23 -17.23 -2.53
N ASN A 241 1.51 -18.24 -3.00
CA ASN A 241 1.61 -19.59 -2.45
C ASN A 241 3.03 -20.16 -2.57
N GLY A 242 3.48 -20.76 -1.47
CA GLY A 242 4.81 -21.34 -1.34
C GLY A 242 5.79 -20.47 -0.54
N ILE A 243 5.56 -19.16 -0.41
CA ILE A 243 6.40 -18.31 0.45
C ILE A 243 6.31 -18.80 1.91
N PRO A 244 7.44 -19.04 2.61
CA PRO A 244 7.45 -19.54 3.97
C PRO A 244 7.20 -18.39 4.96
N TRP A 245 5.99 -17.83 4.96
CA TRP A 245 5.60 -16.70 5.82
C TRP A 245 5.88 -16.94 7.31
N SER A 246 5.95 -18.20 7.74
CA SER A 246 6.33 -18.59 9.10
C SER A 246 7.78 -18.33 9.48
N HIS A 247 8.65 -18.10 8.50
CA HIS A 247 10.06 -17.78 8.73
C HIS A 247 10.30 -16.29 8.96
N LEU A 248 9.29 -15.43 8.74
CA LEU A 248 9.43 -13.99 8.95
C LEU A 248 9.74 -13.69 10.42
N GLN A 249 10.78 -12.89 10.62
CA GLN A 249 11.23 -12.43 11.93
C GLN A 249 10.87 -10.98 12.12
N VAL A 250 10.46 -10.61 13.34
CA VAL A 250 10.32 -9.20 13.72
C VAL A 250 11.71 -8.58 13.73
N ILE A 251 11.85 -7.42 13.11
CA ILE A 251 13.07 -6.63 13.09
C ILE A 251 12.78 -5.21 13.56
N LEU A 252 13.84 -4.47 13.91
CA LEU A 252 13.72 -3.03 14.05
C LEU A 252 13.49 -2.40 12.67
N PRO A 253 12.81 -1.24 12.59
CA PRO A 253 12.70 -0.48 11.36
C PRO A 253 14.09 -0.27 10.73
N PRO A 254 14.25 -0.40 9.39
CA PRO A 254 15.48 -0.05 8.73
C PRO A 254 15.89 1.38 9.11
N ALA A 255 17.16 1.59 9.40
CA ALA A 255 17.65 2.94 9.65
C ALA A 255 17.35 3.81 8.42
N ALA A 256 16.82 5.02 8.64
CA ALA A 256 16.69 5.99 7.56
C ALA A 256 18.09 6.20 6.96
N SER A 257 18.26 5.88 5.69
CA SER A 257 19.49 6.22 4.95
C SER A 257 19.57 7.74 4.91
N GLY A 258 20.52 8.30 5.67
CA GLY A 258 20.85 9.72 5.70
C GLY A 258 21.63 10.18 4.48
#